data_AF-A0A1Y3EG00-F1
#
_entry.id   AF-A0A1Y3EG00-F1
#
_cell.length_a   1.000
_cell.length_b   1.000
_cell.length_c   1.000
_cell.angle_alpha   90.00
_cell.angle_beta   90.00
_cell.angle_gamma   90.00
#
_symmetry.space_group_name_H-M   'P 1'
#
loop_
_entity.id
_entity.type
_entity.pdbx_description
1 polymer ?
#
loop_
_entity_poly.entity_id
_entity_poly.type
_entity_poly.pdbx_seq_one_letter_code
_entity_poly.pdbx_strand_id
1 'polypeptide(L)' 'MTTKMTPANMYRVGDYVYFEAHSGAPLHIRRIDELSKTPAGNVEARVLVYCRRRDLPEKLLRSLTMCSQNS' A
#
# COMPACT_ATOMS: atom_id res chain seq x y z
N MET A 1 -18.53 31.52 -16.41
CA MET A 1 -18.21 30.10 -16.66
C MET A 1 -17.36 29.62 -15.49
N THR A 2 -17.93 28.91 -14.52
CA THR A 2 -17.20 28.50 -13.31
C THR A 2 -16.53 27.16 -13.56
N THR A 3 -15.23 27.14 -13.83
CA THR A 3 -14.48 25.88 -13.95
C THR A 3 -14.39 25.26 -12.55
N LYS A 4 -15.17 24.20 -12.29
CA LYS A 4 -14.98 23.34 -11.11
C LYS A 4 -13.55 22.79 -11.19
N MET A 5 -12.65 23.28 -10.34
CA MET A 5 -11.35 22.64 -10.15
C MET A 5 -11.61 21.25 -9.54
N THR A 6 -11.57 20.21 -10.36
CA THR A 6 -11.42 18.85 -9.86
C THR A 6 -10.10 18.78 -9.09
N PRO A 7 -10.07 18.23 -7.86
CA PRO A 7 -8.86 18.21 -7.06
C PRO A 7 -7.76 17.49 -7.84
N ALA A 8 -6.68 18.22 -8.13
CA ALA A 8 -5.52 17.70 -8.82
C ALA A 8 -4.82 16.69 -7.90
N ASN A 9 -4.83 15.42 -8.30
CA ASN A 9 -4.27 14.25 -7.62
C ASN A 9 -4.99 13.80 -6.35
N MET A 10 -5.69 12.68 -6.49
CA MET A 10 -6.40 11.96 -5.41
C MET A 10 -5.45 11.21 -4.46
N TYR A 11 -4.17 11.05 -4.83
CA TYR A 11 -3.16 10.33 -4.08
C TYR A 11 -1.86 11.15 -4.00
N ARG A 12 -1.14 11.01 -2.89
CA ARG A 12 0.12 11.70 -2.58
C ARG A 12 1.13 10.75 -1.94
N VAL A 13 2.40 11.14 -1.97
CA VAL A 13 3.45 10.46 -1.19
C VAL A 13 3.08 10.51 0.30
N GLY A 14 3.24 9.37 0.98
CA GLY A 14 2.82 9.17 2.37
C GLY A 14 1.43 8.57 2.53
N ASP A 15 0.58 8.59 1.50
CA ASP A 15 -0.76 8.01 1.59
C ASP A 15 -0.69 6.48 1.71
N TYR A 16 -1.60 5.95 2.52
CA TYR A 16 -1.89 4.52 2.61
C TYR A 16 -3.03 4.19 1.66
N VAL A 17 -2.81 3.22 0.79
CA VAL A 17 -3.72 2.86 -0.29
C VAL A 17 -4.03 1.37 -0.28
N TYR A 18 -5.22 1.03 -0.76
CA TYR A 18 -5.69 -0.35 -0.90
C TYR A 18 -5.45 -0.85 -2.32
N PHE A 19 -4.81 -2.00 -2.44
CA PHE A 19 -4.56 -2.72 -3.68
C PHE A 19 -5.42 -3.98 -3.74
N GLU A 20 -6.02 -4.22 -4.90
CA GLU A 20 -6.65 -5.49 -5.23
C GLU A 20 -5.61 -6.39 -5.93
N ALA A 21 -5.43 -7.61 -5.44
CA ALA A 21 -4.54 -8.59 -6.07
C ALA A 21 -5.28 -9.43 -7.13
N HIS A 22 -6.50 -9.86 -6.82
CA HIS A 22 -7.46 -10.49 -7.73
C HIS A 22 -8.86 -10.36 -7.14
N SER A 23 -9.88 -10.57 -7.97
CA SER A 23 -11.28 -10.53 -7.54
C SER A 23 -11.52 -11.45 -6.33
N GLY A 24 -12.19 -10.91 -5.31
CA GLY A 24 -12.50 -11.62 -4.07
C GLY A 24 -11.33 -11.79 -3.10
N ALA A 25 -10.11 -11.38 -3.46
CA ALA A 25 -8.99 -11.37 -2.54
C ALA A 25 -9.17 -10.25 -1.50
N PRO A 26 -8.82 -10.47 -0.23
CA PRO A 26 -8.80 -9.41 0.76
C PRO A 26 -7.73 -8.34 0.40
N LEU A 27 -8.12 -7.06 0.43
CA LEU A 27 -7.29 -5.93 -0.01
C LEU A 27 -5.92 -5.85 0.70
N HIS A 28 -4.92 -5.37 -0.04
CA HIS A 28 -3.55 -5.19 0.44
C HIS A 28 -3.29 -3.71 0.74
N ILE A 29 -2.65 -3.43 1.88
CA ILE A 29 -2.29 -2.05 2.24
C ILE A 29 -0.87 -1.78 1.75
N ARG A 30 -0.67 -0.62 1.13
CA ARG A 30 0.64 -0.13 0.70
C ARG A 30 0.77 1.35 1.01
N ARG A 31 1.98 1.83 1.30
CA ARG A 31 2.27 3.27 1.43
C ARG A 31 2.95 3.77 0.17
N ILE A 32 2.53 4.91 -0.36
CA ILE A 32 3.19 5.55 -1.50
C ILE A 32 4.49 6.21 -1.02
N ASP A 33 5.63 5.75 -1.53
CA ASP A 33 6.94 6.36 -1.25
C ASP A 33 7.34 7.35 -2.36
N GLU A 34 7.01 7.02 -3.61
CA GLU A 34 7.21 7.91 -4.77
C GLU A 34 6.02 7.82 -5.70
N LEU A 35 5.65 8.95 -6.31
CA LEU A 35 4.57 9.06 -7.29
C LEU A 35 5.04 9.93 -8.45
N SER A 36 5.08 9.37 -9.65
CA SER A 36 5.51 10.05 -10.87
C SER A 36 4.45 9.95 -11.97
N LYS A 37 4.45 10.93 -12.86
CA LYS A 37 3.66 10.89 -14.10
C LYS A 37 4.62 10.78 -15.27
N THR A 38 4.43 9.75 -16.09
CA THR A 38 5.23 9.60 -17.31
C THR A 38 4.79 10.65 -18.34
N PRO A 39 5.65 10.99 -19.33
CA PRO A 39 5.28 11.92 -20.40
C PRO A 39 4.06 11.46 -21.21
N ALA A 40 3.82 10.15 -21.27
CA ALA A 40 2.63 9.55 -21.91
C ALA A 40 1.34 9.72 -21.08
N GLY A 41 1.45 10.25 -19.85
CA GLY A 41 0.32 10.50 -18.95
C GLY A 41 0.01 9.36 -17.98
N ASN A 42 0.77 8.27 -17.99
CA ASN A 42 0.59 7.19 -17.01
C ASN A 42 1.08 7.63 -15.64
N VAL A 43 0.44 7.14 -14.59
CA VAL A 43 0.87 7.35 -13.20
C VAL A 43 1.59 6.10 -12.73
N GLU A 44 2.80 6.26 -12.24
CA GLU A 44 3.60 5.19 -11.64
C GLU A 44 3.84 5.49 -10.17
N ALA A 45 3.71 4.47 -9.32
CA ALA A 45 3.92 4.59 -7.89
C ALA A 45 4.91 3.53 -7.40
N ARG A 46 5.94 3.98 -6.67
CA ARG A 46 6.76 3.08 -5.85
C ARG A 46 6.18 3.07 -4.45
N VAL A 47 6.06 1.87 -3.89
CA VAL A 47 5.27 1.67 -2.68
C VAL A 47 5.98 0.75 -1.71
N LEU A 48 5.84 1.05 -0.41
CA LEU A 48 6.14 0.13 0.66
C LEU A 48 4.97 -0.82 0.86
N VAL A 49 5.25 -2.12 0.99
CA VAL A 49 4.22 -3.16 1.10
C VAL A 49 4.08 -3.62 2.55
N TYR A 50 2.84 -3.64 3.04
CA TYR A 50 2.52 -4.25 4.33
C TYR A 50 1.99 -5.66 4.12
N CYS A 51 2.60 -6.62 4.82
CA CYS A 51 2.13 -8.00 4.85
C CYS A 51 1.19 -8.19 6.05
N ARG A 52 0.08 -8.90 5.85
CA ARG A 52 -0.74 -9.32 6.99
C ARG A 52 -0.07 -10.49 7.66
N ARG A 53 -0.30 -10.61 8.97
CA ARG A 53 0.20 -11.73 9.78
C ARG A 53 -0.09 -13.10 9.13
N ARG A 54 -1.31 -13.33 8.67
CA ARG A 54 -1.70 -14.62 8.06
C ARG A 54 -0.98 -14.93 6.74
N ASP A 55 -0.46 -13.91 6.07
CA ASP A 55 0.24 -14.07 4.79
C ASP A 55 1.75 -14.33 5.02
N LEU A 56 2.22 -14.30 6.27
CA LEU A 56 3.61 -14.60 6.62
C LEU A 56 3.85 -16.11 6.79
N PRO A 57 5.03 -16.61 6.40
CA PRO A 57 5.46 -17.98 6.70
C PRO A 57 5.37 -18.31 8.19
N GLU A 58 4.87 -19.51 8.53
CA GLU A 58 4.73 -19.96 9.93
C GLU A 58 6.03 -19.83 10.73
N LYS A 59 7.17 -20.12 10.11
CA LYS A 59 8.49 -20.01 10.76
C LYS A 59 8.75 -18.59 11.25
N LEU A 60 8.41 -17.58 10.45
CA LEU A 60 8.55 -16.17 10.82
C LEU A 60 7.53 -15.74 11.87
N LEU A 61 6.31 -16.30 11.80
CA LEU A 61 5.30 -16.06 12.83
C LEU A 61 5.74 -16.58 14.19
N ARG A 62 6.30 -17.80 14.26
CA ARG A 62 6.79 -18.40 15.51
C ARG A 62 7.90 -17.57 16.14
N SER A 63 8.85 -17.06 15.35
CA SER A 63 9.92 -16.20 15.91
C SER A 63 9.39 -14.90 16.51
N LEU A 64 8.38 -14.29 15.91
CA LEU A 64 7.78 -13.04 16.41
C LEU A 64 7.01 -13.26 17.72
N THR A 65 6.32 -14.39 17.88
CA THR A 65 5.58 -14.71 19.10
C THR A 65 6.48 -15.07 20.29
N MET A 66 7.65 -15.67 20.04
CA MET A 66 8.58 -16.06 21.10
C MET A 66 9.27 -14.86 21.76
N CYS A 67 9.45 -13.74 21.03
CA CYS A 67 10.00 -12.50 21.61
C CYS A 67 9.07 -11.83 22.62
N SER A 68 7.76 -12.11 22.56
CA SER A 68 6.75 -11.51 23.44
C SER A 68 6.59 -12.21 24.79
N GLN A 69 7.22 -13.37 24.99
CA GLN A 69 7.10 -14.19 26.21
C GLN A 69 8.24 -13.93 27.22
N ASN A 70 9.18 -13.02 26.91
CA ASN A 70 10.34 -12.68 27.73
C ASN A 70 10.31 -11.22 28.23
N SER A 71 9.13 -10.66 28.50
CA SER A 71 8.97 -9.32 29.11
C SER A 71 8.08 -9.40 30.34
#